data_AF-A0A2S6B087-F1
#
_entry.id   AF-A0A2S6B087-F1
#
_cell.length_a   1.000
_cell.length_b   1.000
_cell.length_c   1.000
_cell.angle_alpha   90.00
_cell.angle_beta   90.00
_cell.angle_gamma   90.00
#
_symmetry.space_group_name_H-M   'P 1'
#
loop_
_entity.id
_entity.type
_entity.pdbx_description
1 polymer ?
#
loop_
_entity_poly.entity_id
_entity_poly.type
_entity_poly.pdbx_seq_one_letter_code
_entity_poly.pdbx_strand_id
1 'polypeptide(L)'
;MTSPRSLLTLALLASFSLPACAATPKERIVPIGDVQGEGARSPLDGQTVTVEGVVTAAFANLGGVFVQDTGDGKATTSDALFVAFEDGTPAPLLTAGDRIRVRGIVGERKAGGDDTLTALHAPVIQSRGTGRIAPTVLTAQPADWERYEGMLVRIDAPLTLSGTDALGRFGELTTSFGGRLWQPSEVAVPGSADAKRLAADNARRTLVLDDGSTQRDPATVWYVKKGQPLRTGTVLTGAQGIVDARHGGWRLQLTVAPTIAAPERPAAPQVAGTVRIAAFNLENLFNGDGKGGGFPTVRGAKTAAQYQAQVQKLVGTIRGLDPDIAALMELENDGYGADSSLAQLVAALNAGGGTWRFIDAKQGPGPDTIRVGIIYRSDKVTPTGKPATLQAGPFGERSRSPLAQAFVRDTGKPFVVVANHLKSKGCSEATGLDADQKDGAGCWNALRLDSAQRLDAWLKTDPTRTRSDRVVMLGDFNAYAMEAPVRWLRDDAGWVDAFKQAGIEHPYSYVYSGLSGRLDHALLSPSLAKQLRGAAEWHINADEQDAQGYADGDPAVPFRSSDHDPLLLGFDL
;
A
#
# COMPACT_ATOMS: atom_id res chain seq x y z
N MET A 1 102.75 -42.48 39.63
CA MET A 1 102.97 -42.79 41.05
C MET A 1 101.71 -42.40 41.82
N THR A 2 101.23 -43.31 42.68
CA THR A 2 100.35 -43.14 43.85
C THR A 2 98.90 -42.61 43.71
N SER A 3 97.95 -43.51 44.02
CA SER A 3 96.55 -43.39 44.55
C SER A 3 96.34 -42.28 45.61
N PRO A 4 95.10 -41.91 46.09
CA PRO A 4 93.88 -42.72 46.24
C PRO A 4 92.47 -42.04 46.08
N ARG A 5 91.45 -42.85 46.44
CA ARG A 5 89.96 -42.76 46.42
C ARG A 5 89.31 -41.58 47.19
N SER A 6 88.09 -41.15 46.79
CA SER A 6 86.80 -41.33 47.53
C SER A 6 85.60 -40.47 47.05
N LEU A 7 84.45 -41.15 46.87
CA LEU A 7 83.02 -40.82 47.17
C LEU A 7 82.29 -39.54 46.67
N LEU A 8 81.25 -39.81 45.86
CA LEU A 8 79.90 -39.23 45.75
C LEU A 8 79.56 -37.88 46.43
N THR A 9 79.03 -36.92 45.66
CA THR A 9 77.69 -36.34 45.90
C THR A 9 77.15 -35.67 44.62
N LEU A 10 75.95 -36.07 44.20
CA LEU A 10 75.17 -35.46 43.12
C LEU A 10 74.31 -34.35 43.74
N ALA A 11 74.49 -33.10 43.34
CA ALA A 11 73.58 -32.00 43.67
C ALA A 11 73.20 -31.26 42.38
N LEU A 12 71.95 -31.45 41.99
CA LEU A 12 71.29 -30.86 40.82
C LEU A 12 71.05 -29.37 41.09
N LEU A 13 71.80 -28.49 40.43
CA LEU A 13 71.52 -27.06 40.41
C LEU A 13 70.34 -26.81 39.44
N ALA A 14 69.14 -26.64 40.00
CA ALA A 14 67.98 -26.17 39.26
C ALA A 14 68.14 -24.67 38.96
N SER A 15 68.50 -24.36 37.72
CA SER A 15 68.48 -23.00 37.18
C SER A 15 67.03 -22.50 37.11
N PHE A 16 66.62 -21.65 38.06
CA PHE A 16 65.37 -20.88 37.95
C PHE A 16 65.47 -19.92 36.77
N SER A 17 64.99 -20.37 35.61
CA SER A 17 64.71 -19.48 34.48
C SER A 17 63.40 -18.79 34.78
N LEU A 18 63.45 -17.48 35.06
CA LEU A 18 62.25 -16.63 35.09
C LEU A 18 61.48 -16.82 33.77
N PRO A 19 60.15 -17.04 33.80
CA PRO A 19 59.39 -17.10 32.56
C PRO A 19 59.52 -15.73 31.90
N ALA A 20 60.15 -15.69 30.73
CA ALA A 20 60.03 -14.56 29.84
C ALA A 20 58.53 -14.28 29.67
N CYS A 21 58.10 -13.05 29.97
CA CYS A 21 56.77 -12.58 29.61
C CYS A 21 56.61 -12.81 28.10
N ALA A 22 55.99 -13.91 27.71
CA ALA A 22 55.50 -14.09 26.37
C ALA A 22 54.45 -12.99 26.18
N ALA A 23 54.79 -11.97 25.38
CA ALA A 23 53.83 -10.97 24.97
C ALA A 23 52.61 -11.71 24.42
N THR A 24 51.47 -11.55 25.08
CA THR A 24 50.19 -12.06 24.58
C THR A 24 50.05 -11.61 23.12
N PRO A 25 49.72 -12.51 22.16
CA PRO A 25 49.54 -12.12 20.77
C PRO A 25 48.57 -10.94 20.72
N LYS A 26 49.01 -9.83 20.13
CA LYS A 26 48.17 -8.63 20.00
C LYS A 26 46.98 -9.03 19.13
N GLU A 27 45.81 -9.12 19.75
CA GLU A 27 44.56 -9.48 19.08
C GLU A 27 44.37 -8.57 17.85
N ARG A 28 44.27 -9.18 16.67
CA ARG A 28 44.12 -8.45 15.40
C ARG A 28 42.70 -7.91 15.32
N ILE A 29 42.57 -6.59 15.22
CA ILE A 29 41.29 -5.93 14.94
C ILE A 29 41.06 -6.01 13.43
N VAL A 30 39.93 -6.57 13.03
CA VAL A 30 39.48 -6.67 11.65
C VAL A 30 38.62 -5.44 11.34
N PRO A 31 38.87 -4.71 10.24
CA PRO A 31 37.97 -3.65 9.78
C PRO A 31 36.57 -4.21 9.51
N ILE A 32 35.53 -3.45 9.81
CA ILE A 32 34.15 -3.91 9.62
C ILE A 32 33.85 -4.17 8.14
N GLY A 33 34.39 -3.34 7.22
CA GLY A 33 34.29 -3.57 5.78
C GLY A 33 34.85 -4.90 5.30
N ASP A 34 35.90 -5.43 5.94
CA ASP A 34 36.44 -6.76 5.62
C ASP A 34 35.56 -7.89 6.20
N VAL A 35 34.78 -7.62 7.25
CA VAL A 35 33.78 -8.57 7.79
C VAL A 35 32.57 -8.62 6.89
N GLN A 36 32.07 -7.48 6.42
CA GLN A 36 30.95 -7.42 5.47
C GLN A 36 31.32 -8.03 4.12
N GLY A 37 32.41 -7.57 3.50
CA GLY A 37 32.78 -7.96 2.14
C GLY A 37 31.92 -7.27 1.07
N GLU A 38 32.11 -7.67 -0.19
CA GLU A 38 31.49 -7.01 -1.36
C GLU A 38 30.23 -7.72 -1.87
N GLY A 39 29.82 -8.83 -1.25
CA GLY A 39 28.68 -9.62 -1.67
C GLY A 39 27.63 -9.72 -0.56
N ALA A 40 26.47 -10.27 -0.89
CA ALA A 40 25.33 -10.43 0.02
C ALA A 40 25.57 -11.37 1.23
N ARG A 41 26.77 -11.91 1.38
CA ARG A 41 27.17 -12.76 2.50
C ARG A 41 28.61 -12.48 2.85
N SER A 42 28.89 -12.50 4.14
CA SER A 42 30.23 -12.30 4.67
C SER A 42 31.23 -13.35 4.16
N PRO A 43 32.44 -12.95 3.72
CA PRO A 43 33.53 -13.89 3.45
C PRO A 43 34.08 -14.55 4.72
N LEU A 44 33.68 -14.07 5.90
CA LEU A 44 34.09 -14.55 7.21
C LEU A 44 32.97 -15.29 7.94
N ASP A 45 31.87 -15.66 7.26
CA ASP A 45 30.76 -16.43 7.85
C ASP A 45 31.26 -17.66 8.62
N GLY A 46 30.81 -17.79 9.87
CA GLY A 46 31.23 -18.83 10.82
C GLY A 46 32.58 -18.60 11.51
N GLN A 47 33.35 -17.56 11.15
CA GLN A 47 34.64 -17.26 11.78
C GLN A 47 34.48 -16.36 13.02
N THR A 48 35.40 -16.52 13.98
CA THR A 48 35.50 -15.59 15.12
C THR A 48 36.38 -14.41 14.74
N VAL A 49 35.85 -13.20 14.87
CA VAL A 49 36.57 -11.95 14.59
C VAL A 49 36.52 -11.01 15.79
N THR A 50 37.46 -10.07 15.82
CA THR A 50 37.43 -8.95 16.76
C THR A 50 37.40 -7.65 15.97
N VAL A 51 36.35 -6.86 16.17
CA VAL A 51 36.11 -5.57 15.51
C VAL A 51 36.11 -4.45 16.54
N GLU A 52 36.33 -3.22 16.11
CA GLU A 52 36.21 -2.04 16.97
C GLU A 52 35.48 -0.93 16.21
N GLY A 53 34.45 -0.36 16.82
CA GLY A 53 33.64 0.68 16.19
C GLY A 53 32.82 1.45 17.21
N VAL A 54 31.97 2.33 16.71
CA VAL A 54 31.06 3.17 17.50
C VAL A 54 29.64 2.65 17.32
N VAL A 55 28.90 2.52 18.42
CA VAL A 55 27.48 2.22 18.39
C VAL A 55 26.75 3.38 17.71
N THR A 56 26.11 3.13 16.57
CA THR A 56 25.35 4.14 15.81
C THR A 56 23.87 4.14 16.18
N ALA A 57 23.33 2.97 16.54
CA ALA A 57 22.00 2.84 17.11
C ALA A 57 21.89 1.63 18.03
N ALA A 58 21.10 1.77 19.10
CA ALA A 58 20.76 0.69 20.01
C ALA A 58 19.24 0.50 20.01
N PHE A 59 18.77 -0.46 19.23
CA PHE A 59 17.36 -0.81 19.15
C PHE A 59 17.13 -2.10 19.95
N ALA A 60 16.87 -1.95 21.25
CA ALA A 60 16.69 -3.09 22.16
C ALA A 60 15.66 -4.10 21.65
N ASN A 61 14.57 -3.62 21.02
CA ASN A 61 13.51 -4.44 20.44
C ASN A 61 13.92 -5.20 19.17
N LEU A 62 15.04 -4.86 18.55
CA LEU A 62 15.61 -5.60 17.41
C LEU A 62 16.62 -6.68 17.86
N GLY A 63 16.89 -6.79 19.16
CA GLY A 63 17.75 -7.81 19.75
C GLY A 63 19.24 -7.56 19.58
N GLY A 64 19.68 -6.29 19.56
CA GLY A 64 21.09 -5.96 19.38
C GLY A 64 21.38 -4.47 19.17
N VAL A 65 22.60 -4.17 18.74
CA VAL A 65 23.08 -2.82 18.42
C VAL A 65 23.78 -2.77 17.07
N PHE A 66 23.70 -1.64 16.39
CA PHE A 66 24.47 -1.39 15.17
C PHE A 66 25.79 -0.70 15.53
N VAL A 67 26.88 -1.20 14.95
CA VAL A 67 28.24 -0.71 15.19
C VAL A 67 28.87 -0.36 13.86
N GLN A 68 29.46 0.83 13.76
CA GLN A 68 30.13 1.31 12.55
C GLN A 68 31.53 1.83 12.88
N ASP A 69 32.51 1.52 12.03
CA ASP A 69 33.87 2.04 12.16
C ASP A 69 34.11 3.25 11.24
N THR A 70 35.34 3.75 11.16
CA THR A 70 35.68 4.91 10.33
C THR A 70 35.76 4.61 8.82
N GLY A 71 35.56 3.35 8.47
CA GLY A 71 35.59 2.78 7.15
C GLY A 71 36.92 2.21 6.69
N ASP A 72 36.85 1.27 5.76
CA ASP A 72 38.01 0.60 5.16
C ASP A 72 38.53 1.29 3.88
N GLY A 73 37.85 2.35 3.44
CA GLY A 73 38.17 3.13 2.25
C GLY A 73 37.66 2.53 0.93
N LYS A 74 36.88 1.45 0.97
CA LYS A 74 36.23 0.85 -0.20
C LYS A 74 34.75 1.26 -0.22
N ALA A 75 34.31 1.83 -1.34
CA ALA A 75 32.91 2.23 -1.50
C ALA A 75 31.97 1.04 -1.83
N THR A 76 32.52 -0.17 -1.93
CA THR A 76 31.82 -1.41 -2.29
C THR A 76 31.45 -2.26 -1.07
N THR A 77 31.96 -1.94 0.11
CA THR A 77 31.71 -2.66 1.36
C THR A 77 30.98 -1.76 2.34
N SER A 78 30.15 -2.37 3.21
CA SER A 78 29.58 -1.65 4.35
C SER A 78 30.59 -1.59 5.51
N ASP A 79 30.68 -0.42 6.14
CA ASP A 79 31.54 -0.20 7.32
C ASP A 79 30.79 -0.43 8.64
N ALA A 80 29.61 -1.04 8.58
CA ALA A 80 28.77 -1.30 9.74
C ALA A 80 28.31 -2.76 9.83
N LEU A 81 28.00 -3.20 11.05
CA LEU A 81 27.53 -4.54 11.36
C LEU A 81 26.49 -4.52 12.49
N PHE A 82 25.62 -5.53 12.50
CA PHE A 82 24.71 -5.76 13.61
C PHE A 82 25.35 -6.67 14.67
N VAL A 83 25.47 -6.20 15.91
CA VAL A 83 25.87 -7.04 17.05
C VAL A 83 24.62 -7.60 17.71
N ALA A 84 24.35 -8.88 17.50
CA ALA A 84 23.18 -9.56 18.04
C ALA A 84 23.41 -9.98 19.50
N PHE A 85 22.42 -9.73 20.34
CA PHE A 85 22.38 -10.25 21.71
C PHE A 85 21.60 -11.56 21.74
N GLU A 86 22.06 -12.50 22.55
CA GLU A 86 21.43 -13.81 22.68
C GLU A 86 20.27 -13.75 23.67
N ASP A 87 19.16 -14.40 23.30
CA ASP A 87 17.98 -14.48 24.15
C ASP A 87 18.33 -15.08 25.52
N GLY A 88 17.85 -14.43 26.59
CA GLY A 88 18.12 -14.85 27.97
C GLY A 88 19.47 -14.40 28.53
N THR A 89 20.32 -13.73 27.76
CA THR A 89 21.50 -13.03 28.29
C THR A 89 21.16 -11.58 28.63
N PRO A 90 21.61 -11.04 29.79
CA PRO A 90 21.45 -9.62 30.07
C PRO A 90 22.15 -8.77 29.00
N ALA A 91 21.38 -8.06 28.18
CA ALA A 91 21.92 -7.16 27.19
C ALA A 91 22.73 -6.05 27.89
N PRO A 92 23.96 -5.75 27.44
CA PRO A 92 24.71 -4.64 27.99
C PRO A 92 23.98 -3.32 27.71
N LEU A 93 24.00 -2.39 28.66
CA LEU A 93 23.43 -1.07 28.45
C LEU A 93 24.37 -0.25 27.55
N LEU A 94 24.12 -0.29 26.24
CA LEU A 94 24.85 0.45 25.22
C LEU A 94 23.95 1.53 24.62
N THR A 95 24.56 2.66 24.27
CA THR A 95 23.89 3.80 23.67
C THR A 95 24.66 4.32 22.47
N ALA A 96 23.99 5.08 21.60
CA ALA A 96 24.64 5.70 20.46
C ALA A 96 25.81 6.60 20.92
N GLY A 97 26.98 6.44 20.31
CA GLY A 97 28.21 7.14 20.67
C GLY A 97 29.17 6.34 21.56
N ASP A 98 28.77 5.18 22.10
CA ASP A 98 29.69 4.29 22.79
C ASP A 98 30.69 3.67 21.80
N ARG A 99 31.98 3.80 22.08
CA ARG A 99 33.01 3.08 21.31
C ARG A 99 33.25 1.74 21.98
N ILE A 100 33.14 0.67 21.22
CA ILE A 100 33.27 -0.70 21.73
C ILE A 100 34.21 -1.53 20.87
N ARG A 101 34.90 -2.46 21.52
CA ARG A 101 35.55 -3.59 20.88
C ARG A 101 34.71 -4.83 21.11
N VAL A 102 34.41 -5.56 20.05
CA VAL A 102 33.55 -6.74 20.08
C VAL A 102 34.31 -7.92 19.50
N ARG A 103 34.43 -8.98 20.28
CA ARG A 103 34.84 -10.30 19.77
C ARG A 103 33.60 -11.15 19.62
N GLY A 104 33.34 -11.69 18.44
CA GLY A 104 32.13 -12.47 18.16
C GLY A 104 32.28 -13.39 16.96
N ILE A 105 31.26 -14.21 16.72
CA ILE A 105 31.19 -15.12 15.57
C ILE A 105 30.38 -14.43 14.47
N VAL A 106 30.95 -14.31 13.27
CA VAL A 106 30.24 -13.76 12.11
C VAL A 106 29.18 -14.76 11.66
N GLY A 107 27.98 -14.27 11.36
CA GLY A 107 26.89 -15.08 10.86
C GLY A 107 25.85 -14.28 10.08
N GLU A 108 25.09 -15.01 9.27
CA GLU A 108 24.02 -14.46 8.43
C GLU A 108 22.65 -14.58 9.13
N ARG A 109 22.05 -13.45 9.50
CA ARG A 109 20.68 -13.45 10.04
C ARG A 109 19.68 -13.39 8.91
N LYS A 110 18.71 -14.30 8.91
CA LYS A 110 17.66 -14.32 7.89
C LYS A 110 16.87 -13.01 7.87
N ALA A 111 16.90 -12.32 6.74
CA ALA A 111 16.20 -11.07 6.48
C ALA A 111 14.89 -11.28 5.70
N GLY A 112 14.51 -12.52 5.38
CA GLY A 112 13.30 -12.85 4.63
C GLY A 112 13.64 -13.38 3.23
N GLY A 113 12.88 -14.37 2.74
CA GLY A 113 13.29 -15.10 1.53
C GLY A 113 14.67 -15.74 1.72
N ASP A 114 15.57 -15.48 0.77
CA ASP A 114 16.99 -15.88 0.78
C ASP A 114 17.92 -14.75 1.24
N ASP A 115 17.40 -13.55 1.53
CA ASP A 115 18.18 -12.38 1.95
C ASP A 115 18.66 -12.55 3.39
N THR A 116 19.84 -12.01 3.69
CA THR A 116 20.48 -12.06 5.01
C THR A 116 21.05 -10.71 5.43
N LEU A 117 21.29 -10.57 6.73
CA LEU A 117 21.95 -9.43 7.36
C LEU A 117 23.21 -9.95 8.06
N THR A 118 24.38 -9.40 7.74
CA THR A 118 25.63 -9.79 8.41
C THR A 118 25.64 -9.33 9.86
N ALA A 119 25.86 -10.26 10.78
CA ALA A 119 25.85 -10.00 12.21
C ALA A 119 27.02 -10.66 12.95
N LEU A 120 27.31 -10.13 14.15
CA LEU A 120 28.10 -10.81 15.15
C LEU A 120 27.21 -11.46 16.21
N HIS A 121 27.45 -12.74 16.45
CA HIS A 121 26.82 -13.57 17.48
C HIS A 121 27.78 -13.85 18.64
N ALA A 122 27.23 -14.29 19.78
CA ALA A 122 27.95 -14.55 21.03
C ALA A 122 28.96 -13.45 21.40
N PRO A 123 28.56 -12.16 21.42
CA PRO A 123 29.51 -11.07 21.49
C PRO A 123 30.12 -10.92 22.89
N VAL A 124 31.46 -10.81 22.95
CA VAL A 124 32.19 -10.33 24.12
C VAL A 124 32.55 -8.87 23.88
N ILE A 125 31.88 -7.98 24.62
CA ILE A 125 31.93 -6.53 24.41
C ILE A 125 32.84 -5.88 25.45
N GLN A 126 33.72 -5.00 25.00
CA GLN A 126 34.62 -4.22 25.85
C GLN A 126 34.49 -2.74 25.50
N SER A 127 34.18 -1.90 26.51
CA SER A 127 34.13 -0.44 26.31
C SER A 127 35.51 0.13 25.97
N ARG A 128 35.52 1.13 25.10
CA ARG A 128 36.68 1.89 24.63
C ARG A 128 36.48 3.40 24.75
N GLY A 129 35.53 3.82 25.58
CA GLY A 129 35.13 5.22 25.74
C GLY A 129 34.02 5.58 24.75
N THR A 130 34.11 6.78 24.18
CA THR A 130 33.09 7.33 23.27
C THR A 130 33.68 7.67 21.91
N GLY A 131 32.81 7.81 20.91
CA GLY A 131 33.15 8.19 19.55
C GLY A 131 31.96 8.80 18.82
N ARG A 132 32.18 9.20 17.57
CA ARG A 132 31.13 9.74 16.71
C ARG A 132 31.35 9.27 15.28
N ILE A 133 30.27 8.81 14.66
CA ILE A 133 30.17 8.55 13.23
C ILE A 133 29.19 9.57 12.65
N ALA A 134 29.59 10.23 11.56
CA ALA A 134 28.69 11.09 10.82
C ALA A 134 27.85 10.24 9.85
N PRO A 135 26.56 10.57 9.64
CA PRO A 135 25.74 9.83 8.67
C PRO A 135 26.29 9.98 7.25
N THR A 136 26.31 8.88 6.51
CA THR A 136 26.57 8.90 5.06
C THR A 136 25.38 9.56 4.36
N VAL A 137 25.63 10.57 3.53
CA VAL A 137 24.58 11.34 2.87
C VAL A 137 24.20 10.72 1.53
N LEU A 138 22.93 10.38 1.36
CA LEU A 138 22.37 9.86 0.11
C LEU A 138 21.54 10.95 -0.57
N THR A 139 22.04 11.48 -1.70
CA THR A 139 21.35 12.51 -2.49
C THR A 139 20.49 11.95 -3.62
N ALA A 140 20.52 10.64 -3.82
CA ALA A 140 19.71 9.89 -4.77
C ALA A 140 19.47 8.46 -4.26
N GLN A 141 18.58 7.74 -4.93
CA GLN A 141 18.41 6.30 -4.71
C GLN A 141 19.75 5.58 -4.92
N PRO A 142 20.21 4.76 -3.96
CA PRO A 142 21.42 3.99 -4.17
C PRO A 142 21.21 2.90 -5.22
N ALA A 143 22.23 2.66 -6.06
CA ALA A 143 22.20 1.58 -7.03
C ALA A 143 22.23 0.19 -6.37
N ASP A 144 22.85 0.13 -5.20
CA ASP A 144 23.00 -1.05 -4.37
C ASP A 144 22.95 -0.62 -2.91
N TRP A 145 22.03 -1.23 -2.15
CA TRP A 145 21.84 -1.00 -0.73
C TRP A 145 22.77 -1.85 0.13
N GLU A 146 23.31 -2.94 -0.41
CA GLU A 146 24.17 -3.90 0.31
C GLU A 146 25.40 -3.21 0.91
N ARG A 147 26.07 -2.37 0.13
CA ARG A 147 27.21 -1.55 0.60
C ARG A 147 26.87 -0.53 1.69
N TYR A 148 25.60 -0.36 2.04
CA TYR A 148 25.17 0.48 3.15
C TYR A 148 24.60 -0.34 4.32
N GLU A 149 24.57 -1.67 4.25
CA GLU A 149 23.96 -2.54 5.25
C GLU A 149 24.45 -2.22 6.67
N GLY A 150 23.55 -1.86 7.57
CA GLY A 150 23.86 -1.50 8.96
C GLY A 150 24.43 -0.08 9.15
N MET A 151 24.73 0.65 8.07
CA MET A 151 25.32 1.98 8.15
C MET A 151 24.31 3.04 8.56
N LEU A 152 24.77 4.03 9.32
CA LEU A 152 24.03 5.26 9.58
C LEU A 152 24.02 6.14 8.33
N VAL A 153 22.83 6.40 7.79
CA VAL A 153 22.64 7.23 6.59
C VAL A 153 21.65 8.37 6.84
N ARG A 154 21.82 9.46 6.09
CA ARG A 154 20.87 10.57 5.96
C ARG A 154 20.47 10.70 4.49
N ILE A 155 19.18 10.63 4.21
CA ILE A 155 18.63 10.74 2.86
C ILE A 155 18.22 12.20 2.61
N ASP A 156 18.94 12.84 1.69
CA ASP A 156 18.69 14.21 1.23
C ASP A 156 17.80 14.24 -0.02
N ALA A 157 17.72 13.13 -0.75
CA ALA A 157 16.71 12.96 -1.79
C ALA A 157 15.29 13.01 -1.17
N PRO A 158 14.32 13.63 -1.85
CA PRO A 158 12.93 13.55 -1.42
C PRO A 158 12.42 12.11 -1.54
N LEU A 159 11.73 11.65 -0.50
CA LEU A 159 10.97 10.41 -0.50
C LEU A 159 9.48 10.73 -0.67
N THR A 160 8.76 9.89 -1.39
CA THR A 160 7.30 10.00 -1.54
C THR A 160 6.61 8.93 -0.71
N LEU A 161 5.69 9.34 0.16
CA LEU A 161 4.84 8.41 0.90
C LEU A 161 4.02 7.59 -0.09
N SER A 162 4.20 6.28 -0.06
CA SER A 162 3.53 5.35 -0.96
C SER A 162 2.43 4.58 -0.25
N GLY A 163 2.62 4.18 1.03
CA GLY A 163 1.61 3.44 1.78
C GLY A 163 1.71 3.62 3.29
N THR A 164 0.57 3.46 3.98
CA THR A 164 0.43 3.59 5.45
C THR A 164 -0.22 2.38 6.12
N ASP A 165 -0.50 1.33 5.35
CA ASP A 165 -1.23 0.12 5.79
C ASP A 165 -0.50 -0.64 6.91
N ALA A 166 0.83 -0.58 6.93
CA ALA A 166 1.65 -1.19 7.98
C ALA A 166 1.85 -0.30 9.22
N LEU A 167 1.46 0.98 9.20
CA LEU A 167 1.80 1.94 10.26
C LEU A 167 1.21 1.53 11.62
N GLY A 168 -0.09 1.26 11.66
CA GLY A 168 -0.77 0.91 12.91
C GLY A 168 -0.41 -0.47 13.45
N ARG A 169 0.13 -1.35 12.59
CA ARG A 169 0.42 -2.75 12.93
C ARG A 169 1.89 -3.00 13.24
N PHE A 170 2.79 -2.29 12.59
CA PHE A 170 4.24 -2.52 12.64
C PHE A 170 5.05 -1.23 12.79
N GLY A 171 4.43 -0.05 12.86
CA GLY A 171 5.18 1.20 12.97
C GLY A 171 5.91 1.58 11.68
N GLU A 172 5.44 1.09 10.53
CA GLU A 172 6.12 1.23 9.23
C GLU A 172 5.38 2.18 8.28
N LEU A 173 6.14 3.03 7.57
CA LEU A 173 5.66 3.76 6.38
C LEU A 173 6.37 3.23 5.13
N THR A 174 5.61 2.89 4.09
CA THR A 174 6.21 2.56 2.78
C THR A 174 6.46 3.85 2.02
N THR A 175 7.70 4.10 1.62
CA THR A 175 8.09 5.26 0.82
C THR A 175 8.79 4.85 -0.47
N SER A 176 8.96 5.79 -1.39
CA SER A 176 9.68 5.55 -2.62
C SER A 176 10.53 6.75 -3.05
N PHE A 177 11.64 6.45 -3.71
CA PHE A 177 12.39 7.45 -4.47
C PHE A 177 11.65 7.77 -5.78
N GLY A 178 11.78 9.01 -6.28
CA GLY A 178 11.34 9.39 -7.63
C GLY A 178 9.83 9.57 -7.83
N GLY A 179 9.04 9.66 -6.75
CA GLY A 179 7.59 9.84 -6.84
C GLY A 179 6.79 8.54 -6.68
N ARG A 180 5.47 8.65 -6.89
CA ARG A 180 4.47 7.58 -6.74
C ARG A 180 4.85 6.30 -7.50
N LEU A 181 4.56 5.16 -6.89
CA LEU A 181 4.68 3.84 -7.50
C LEU A 181 3.37 3.44 -8.18
N TRP A 182 3.49 2.82 -9.35
CA TRP A 182 2.34 2.42 -10.16
C TRP A 182 2.16 0.92 -10.15
N GLN A 183 0.91 0.48 -10.05
CA GLN A 183 0.59 -0.94 -10.18
C GLN A 183 0.99 -1.44 -11.58
N PRO A 184 1.79 -2.52 -11.69
CA PRO A 184 2.27 -2.96 -13.00
C PRO A 184 1.16 -3.27 -14.00
N SER A 185 0.05 -3.86 -13.56
CA SER A 185 -1.10 -4.19 -14.41
C SER A 185 -2.02 -2.99 -14.73
N GLU A 186 -1.76 -1.80 -14.18
CA GLU A 186 -2.35 -0.54 -14.66
C GLU A 186 -1.61 -0.03 -15.91
N VAL A 187 -0.29 -0.22 -15.97
CA VAL A 187 0.56 0.38 -17.01
C VAL A 187 0.89 -0.59 -18.14
N ALA A 188 1.01 -1.89 -17.84
CA ALA A 188 1.44 -2.90 -18.79
C ALA A 188 0.62 -4.19 -18.67
N VAL A 189 0.55 -4.97 -19.76
CA VAL A 189 -0.19 -6.24 -19.77
C VAL A 189 0.42 -7.20 -18.73
N PRO A 190 -0.41 -7.84 -17.88
CA PRO A 190 0.06 -8.87 -16.94
C PRO A 190 0.97 -9.91 -17.61
N GLY A 191 2.03 -10.32 -16.90
CA GLY A 191 3.02 -11.29 -17.38
C GLY A 191 4.00 -10.78 -18.45
N SER A 192 3.77 -9.61 -19.04
CA SER A 192 4.64 -9.03 -20.06
C SER A 192 6.02 -8.64 -19.51
N ALA A 193 7.00 -8.50 -20.41
CA ALA A 193 8.33 -8.00 -20.04
C ALA A 193 8.25 -6.58 -19.43
N ASP A 194 7.31 -5.76 -19.88
CA ASP A 194 7.14 -4.38 -19.43
C ASP A 194 6.59 -4.34 -18.00
N ALA A 195 5.59 -5.17 -17.70
CA ALA A 195 5.07 -5.33 -16.34
C ALA A 195 6.15 -5.82 -15.37
N LYS A 196 7.00 -6.78 -15.79
CA LYS A 196 8.12 -7.27 -14.98
C LYS A 196 9.18 -6.19 -14.74
N ARG A 197 9.50 -5.38 -15.76
CA ARG A 197 10.44 -4.26 -15.60
C ARG A 197 9.90 -3.19 -14.65
N LEU A 198 8.62 -2.86 -14.74
CA LEU A 198 7.99 -1.91 -13.81
C LEU A 198 7.93 -2.44 -12.38
N ALA A 199 7.61 -3.72 -12.19
CA ALA A 199 7.65 -4.35 -10.87
C ALA A 199 9.06 -4.31 -10.25
N ALA A 200 10.10 -4.58 -11.04
CA ALA A 200 11.49 -4.48 -10.60
C ALA A 200 11.92 -3.04 -10.29
N ASP A 201 11.45 -2.06 -11.08
CA ASP A 201 11.71 -0.63 -10.79
C ASP A 201 11.03 -0.18 -9.49
N ASN A 202 9.76 -0.57 -9.28
CA ASN A 202 9.05 -0.31 -8.03
C ASN A 202 9.81 -0.90 -6.84
N ALA A 203 10.18 -2.19 -6.89
CA ALA A 203 10.91 -2.85 -5.82
C ALA A 203 12.24 -2.15 -5.51
N ARG A 204 12.98 -1.74 -6.54
CA ARG A 204 14.22 -0.97 -6.38
C ARG A 204 13.98 0.38 -5.69
N ARG A 205 12.91 1.08 -6.06
CA ARG A 205 12.61 2.44 -5.59
C ARG A 205 11.97 2.49 -4.22
N THR A 206 11.37 1.39 -3.75
CA THR A 206 10.75 1.29 -2.43
C THR A 206 11.79 1.32 -1.31
N LEU A 207 11.47 2.06 -0.25
CA LEU A 207 12.17 2.05 1.02
C LEU A 207 11.14 2.11 2.16
N VAL A 208 11.21 1.19 3.10
CA VAL A 208 10.37 1.24 4.31
C VAL A 208 11.04 2.14 5.36
N LEU A 209 10.29 3.05 5.96
CA LEU A 209 10.71 3.77 7.16
C LEU A 209 10.13 3.05 8.37
N ASP A 210 10.99 2.67 9.31
CA ASP A 210 10.69 1.76 10.42
C ASP A 210 10.96 2.46 11.76
N ASP A 211 10.17 2.12 12.79
CA ASP A 211 10.26 2.71 14.13
C ASP A 211 11.38 2.11 14.99
N GLY A 212 12.08 1.09 14.51
CA GLY A 212 13.16 0.42 15.25
C GLY A 212 12.66 -0.68 16.19
N SER A 213 11.48 -1.25 15.93
CA SER A 213 10.83 -2.19 16.85
C SER A 213 10.27 -3.42 16.14
N THR A 214 10.30 -4.56 16.84
CA THR A 214 9.55 -5.77 16.43
C THR A 214 8.14 -5.83 17.04
N GLN A 215 7.77 -4.81 17.83
CA GLN A 215 6.48 -4.76 18.50
C GLN A 215 5.34 -4.65 17.47
N ARG A 216 4.40 -5.58 17.57
CA ARG A 216 3.16 -5.51 16.82
C ARG A 216 2.15 -4.61 17.53
N ASP A 217 1.37 -3.88 16.74
CA ASP A 217 0.30 -2.97 17.16
C ASP A 217 0.81 -1.92 18.18
N PRO A 218 1.86 -1.14 17.83
CA PRO A 218 2.46 -0.17 18.75
C PRO A 218 1.45 0.92 19.14
N ALA A 219 1.43 1.28 20.42
CA ALA A 219 0.53 2.33 20.92
C ALA A 219 0.84 3.71 20.31
N THR A 220 2.11 3.95 19.95
CA THR A 220 2.58 5.19 19.34
C THR A 220 3.71 4.88 18.37
N VAL A 221 3.73 5.56 17.22
CA VAL A 221 4.86 5.57 16.29
C VAL A 221 5.60 6.89 16.47
N TRP A 222 6.79 6.86 17.07
CA TRP A 222 7.43 8.06 17.62
C TRP A 222 7.79 9.14 16.58
N TYR A 223 8.00 8.73 15.33
CA TYR A 223 8.35 9.64 14.23
C TYR A 223 7.13 10.21 13.49
N VAL A 224 5.91 9.81 13.87
CA VAL A 224 4.64 10.36 13.36
C VAL A 224 3.89 11.02 14.51
N LYS A 225 3.54 12.29 14.37
CA LYS A 225 2.79 12.99 15.43
C LYS A 225 1.36 12.44 15.50
N LYS A 226 0.81 12.31 16.70
CA LYS A 226 -0.58 11.89 16.89
C LYS A 226 -1.53 12.83 16.14
N GLY A 227 -2.41 12.27 15.30
CA GLY A 227 -3.36 13.03 14.50
C GLY A 227 -2.74 13.78 13.31
N GLN A 228 -1.45 13.56 13.02
CA GLN A 228 -0.83 14.08 11.81
C GLN A 228 -1.49 13.44 10.59
N PRO A 229 -2.07 14.24 9.67
CA PRO A 229 -2.62 13.69 8.45
C PRO A 229 -1.49 13.12 7.60
N LEU A 230 -1.65 11.88 7.14
CA LEU A 230 -0.77 11.25 6.16
C LEU A 230 -1.59 10.95 4.91
N ARG A 231 -1.05 11.36 3.75
CA ARG A 231 -1.65 11.05 2.44
C ARG A 231 -0.59 10.51 1.50
N THR A 232 -0.87 9.43 0.78
CA THR A 232 0.09 8.95 -0.23
C THR A 232 0.31 10.03 -1.30
N GLY A 233 1.52 10.10 -1.84
CA GLY A 233 1.99 11.24 -2.64
C GLY A 233 2.67 12.37 -1.84
N THR A 234 2.53 12.40 -0.49
CA THR A 234 3.21 13.38 0.36
C THR A 234 4.72 13.22 0.32
N VAL A 235 5.46 14.34 0.30
CA VAL A 235 6.93 14.34 0.31
C VAL A 235 7.47 14.31 1.75
N LEU A 236 8.48 13.47 1.97
CA LEU A 236 9.26 13.36 3.18
C LEU A 236 10.71 13.76 2.89
N THR A 237 11.35 14.48 3.82
CA THR A 237 12.73 14.94 3.71
C THR A 237 13.50 14.75 5.00
N GLY A 238 14.83 14.60 4.89
CA GLY A 238 15.72 14.49 6.04
C GLY A 238 15.56 13.20 6.84
N ALA A 239 15.11 12.11 6.19
CA ALA A 239 15.05 10.80 6.82
C ALA A 239 16.48 10.35 7.18
N GLN A 240 16.70 9.96 8.44
CA GLN A 240 17.99 9.50 8.92
C GLN A 240 17.81 8.27 9.81
N GLY A 241 18.64 7.27 9.59
CA GLY A 241 18.54 6.00 10.29
C GLY A 241 19.59 5.01 9.86
N ILE A 242 19.41 3.77 10.32
CA ILE A 242 20.27 2.65 9.96
C ILE A 242 19.64 1.92 8.77
N VAL A 243 20.42 1.71 7.70
CA VAL A 243 19.99 0.83 6.60
C VAL A 243 19.96 -0.60 7.12
N ASP A 244 18.85 -1.27 6.90
CA ASP A 244 18.63 -2.63 7.41
C ASP A 244 17.87 -3.44 6.35
N ALA A 245 18.07 -4.75 6.38
CA ALA A 245 17.37 -5.70 5.53
C ALA A 245 16.53 -6.60 6.42
N ARG A 246 15.20 -6.48 6.35
CA ARG A 246 14.26 -7.36 7.06
C ARG A 246 12.96 -7.50 6.29
N HIS A 247 12.33 -8.66 6.47
CA HIS A 247 11.07 -9.05 5.84
C HIS A 247 11.11 -9.01 4.29
N GLY A 248 12.27 -9.27 3.68
CA GLY A 248 12.47 -9.36 2.23
C GLY A 248 12.57 -8.01 1.53
N GLY A 249 12.99 -6.95 2.24
CA GLY A 249 13.16 -5.63 1.66
C GLY A 249 14.03 -4.69 2.51
N TRP A 250 14.54 -3.65 1.84
CA TRP A 250 15.35 -2.60 2.45
C TRP A 250 14.49 -1.63 3.24
N ARG A 251 15.00 -1.25 4.41
CA ARG A 251 14.36 -0.32 5.33
C ARG A 251 15.36 0.60 5.99
N LEU A 252 14.86 1.69 6.54
CA LEU A 252 15.59 2.64 7.34
C LEU A 252 15.05 2.60 8.77
N GLN A 253 15.80 2.02 9.69
CA GLN A 253 15.50 2.07 11.13
C GLN A 253 15.76 3.48 11.62
N LEU A 254 14.70 4.28 11.79
CA LEU A 254 14.83 5.71 11.99
C LEU A 254 15.56 6.02 13.31
N THR A 255 16.46 7.00 13.25
CA THR A 255 17.12 7.60 14.43
C THR A 255 16.73 9.07 14.57
N VAL A 256 16.26 9.69 13.49
CA VAL A 256 15.68 11.03 13.46
C VAL A 256 14.39 10.98 12.65
N ALA A 257 13.34 11.58 13.18
CA ALA A 257 12.05 11.66 12.48
C ALA A 257 12.21 12.49 11.19
N PRO A 258 11.71 12.00 10.04
CA PRO A 258 11.71 12.79 8.82
C PRO A 258 10.77 13.99 8.96
N THR A 259 11.05 15.05 8.20
CA THR A 259 10.06 16.12 7.99
C THR A 259 9.06 15.65 6.95
N ILE A 260 7.81 15.50 7.37
CA ILE A 260 6.68 15.14 6.51
C ILE A 260 5.96 16.43 6.12
N ALA A 261 5.86 16.71 4.81
CA ALA A 261 5.14 17.88 4.33
C ALA A 261 3.66 17.83 4.74
N ALA A 262 3.03 18.99 4.88
CA ALA A 262 1.58 19.05 5.06
C ALA A 262 0.91 18.50 3.79
N PRO A 263 0.03 17.50 3.89
CA PRO A 263 -0.57 16.91 2.71
C PRO A 263 -1.60 17.86 2.08
N GLU A 264 -1.59 17.96 0.75
CA GLU A 264 -2.56 18.77 0.01
C GLU A 264 -3.85 17.99 -0.20
N ARG A 265 -4.96 18.49 0.33
CA ARG A 265 -6.29 17.92 0.13
C ARG A 265 -7.00 18.64 -1.02
N PRO A 266 -7.27 17.97 -2.15
CA PRO A 266 -7.80 18.64 -3.34
C PRO A 266 -9.26 19.06 -3.15
N ALA A 267 -9.61 20.21 -3.73
CA ALA A 267 -11.01 20.62 -3.88
C ALA A 267 -11.76 19.69 -4.85
N ALA A 268 -13.10 19.69 -4.79
CA ALA A 268 -13.92 18.91 -5.71
C ALA A 268 -13.66 19.32 -7.17
N PRO A 269 -13.42 18.36 -8.08
CA PRO A 269 -13.17 18.66 -9.48
C PRO A 269 -14.43 19.24 -10.14
N GLN A 270 -14.22 20.07 -11.16
CA GLN A 270 -15.28 20.57 -12.02
C GLN A 270 -15.06 20.01 -13.43
N VAL A 271 -16.13 19.54 -14.04
CA VAL A 271 -16.14 19.07 -15.43
C VAL A 271 -17.14 19.88 -16.23
N ALA A 272 -16.80 20.20 -17.49
CA ALA A 272 -17.71 20.87 -18.40
C ALA A 272 -18.83 19.93 -18.87
N GLY A 273 -19.90 20.48 -19.41
CA GLY A 273 -21.03 19.71 -19.97
C GLY A 273 -22.36 20.07 -19.30
N THR A 274 -23.45 19.68 -19.95
CA THR A 274 -24.80 19.88 -19.43
C THR A 274 -25.16 18.84 -18.38
N VAL A 275 -24.82 17.56 -18.60
CA VAL A 275 -25.11 16.43 -17.69
C VAL A 275 -23.84 15.93 -17.04
N ARG A 276 -23.87 15.72 -15.72
CA ARG A 276 -22.79 15.14 -14.92
C ARG A 276 -23.15 13.75 -14.40
N ILE A 277 -22.30 12.77 -14.67
CA ILE A 277 -22.48 11.38 -14.25
C ILE A 277 -21.28 10.95 -13.42
N ALA A 278 -21.51 10.42 -12.23
CA ALA A 278 -20.47 9.98 -11.31
C ALA A 278 -20.61 8.49 -10.96
N ALA A 279 -19.53 7.91 -10.41
CA ALA A 279 -19.55 6.58 -9.81
C ALA A 279 -18.91 6.63 -8.41
N PHE A 280 -19.49 5.87 -7.47
CA PHE A 280 -19.10 5.84 -6.06
C PHE A 280 -19.03 4.41 -5.55
N ASN A 281 -17.90 4.00 -5.00
CA ASN A 281 -17.88 2.93 -4.02
C ASN A 281 -18.31 3.50 -2.66
N LEU A 282 -19.24 2.85 -1.97
CA LEU A 282 -19.80 3.34 -0.70
C LEU A 282 -19.15 2.72 0.55
N GLU A 283 -18.14 1.86 0.38
CA GLU A 283 -17.41 1.18 1.47
C GLU A 283 -18.34 0.38 2.41
N ASN A 284 -19.14 -0.50 1.80
CA ASN A 284 -20.14 -1.35 2.45
C ASN A 284 -21.15 -0.52 3.25
N LEU A 285 -22.01 0.26 2.57
CA LEU A 285 -23.07 1.01 3.23
C LEU A 285 -24.21 0.08 3.68
N PHE A 286 -24.06 -0.46 4.89
CA PHE A 286 -25.01 -1.36 5.53
C PHE A 286 -25.65 -0.67 6.73
N ASN A 287 -26.97 -0.78 6.87
CA ASN A 287 -27.75 0.03 7.82
C ASN A 287 -28.39 -0.77 8.97
N GLY A 288 -28.07 -2.06 9.09
CA GLY A 288 -28.60 -2.93 10.14
C GLY A 288 -30.02 -3.38 9.85
N ASP A 289 -30.96 -3.07 10.74
CA ASP A 289 -32.39 -3.34 10.54
C ASP A 289 -33.15 -2.17 9.88
N GLY A 290 -32.43 -1.11 9.49
CA GLY A 290 -32.98 0.13 8.94
C GLY A 290 -33.73 1.00 9.96
N LYS A 291 -33.80 0.59 11.24
CA LYS A 291 -34.57 1.25 12.31
C LYS A 291 -33.69 1.67 13.49
N GLY A 292 -32.38 1.62 13.31
CA GLY A 292 -31.37 1.98 14.31
C GLY A 292 -30.83 0.80 15.13
N GLY A 293 -31.31 -0.43 14.88
CA GLY A 293 -30.79 -1.68 15.42
C GLY A 293 -30.00 -2.47 14.37
N GLY A 294 -29.71 -3.75 14.67
CA GLY A 294 -29.05 -4.66 13.71
C GLY A 294 -27.52 -4.51 13.57
N PHE A 295 -26.87 -3.85 14.53
CA PHE A 295 -25.42 -3.68 14.58
C PHE A 295 -24.74 -4.67 15.54
N PRO A 296 -23.48 -5.11 15.29
CA PRO A 296 -22.70 -4.83 14.08
C PRO A 296 -23.32 -5.52 12.86
N THR A 297 -23.27 -4.86 11.72
CA THR A 297 -23.67 -5.45 10.45
C THR A 297 -22.66 -6.51 10.02
N VAL A 298 -23.03 -7.35 9.06
CA VAL A 298 -22.12 -8.36 8.49
C VAL A 298 -20.92 -7.73 7.76
N ARG A 299 -21.08 -6.48 7.29
CA ARG A 299 -20.10 -5.68 6.55
C ARG A 299 -20.34 -4.20 6.83
N GLY A 300 -19.29 -3.37 6.80
CA GLY A 300 -19.43 -1.92 7.00
C GLY A 300 -19.51 -1.52 8.47
N ALA A 301 -20.44 -0.62 8.79
CA ALA A 301 -20.55 0.03 10.10
C ALA A 301 -20.83 -0.95 11.26
N LYS A 302 -20.05 -0.87 12.35
CA LYS A 302 -20.23 -1.73 13.53
C LYS A 302 -21.24 -1.18 14.53
N THR A 303 -21.64 0.09 14.38
CA THR A 303 -22.61 0.77 15.24
C THR A 303 -23.47 1.73 14.43
N ALA A 304 -24.65 2.08 14.96
CA ALA A 304 -25.52 3.09 14.35
C ALA A 304 -24.81 4.45 14.20
N ALA A 305 -23.95 4.82 15.15
CA ALA A 305 -23.17 6.06 15.08
C ALA A 305 -22.18 6.05 13.91
N GLN A 306 -21.48 4.93 13.69
CA GLN A 306 -20.58 4.77 12.54
C GLN A 306 -21.33 4.81 11.21
N TYR A 307 -22.53 4.22 11.14
CA TYR A 307 -23.37 4.32 9.95
C TYR A 307 -23.80 5.77 9.66
N GLN A 308 -24.20 6.53 10.68
CA GLN A 308 -24.54 7.95 10.49
C GLN A 308 -23.32 8.78 10.05
N ALA A 309 -22.13 8.51 10.62
CA ALA A 309 -20.89 9.13 10.18
C ALA A 309 -20.57 8.80 8.70
N GLN A 310 -20.77 7.55 8.29
CA GLN A 310 -20.59 7.12 6.90
C GLN A 310 -21.54 7.84 5.96
N VAL A 311 -22.84 7.89 6.29
CA VAL A 311 -23.85 8.63 5.51
C VAL A 311 -23.49 10.12 5.40
N GLN A 312 -23.05 10.74 6.50
CA GLN A 312 -22.66 12.16 6.49
C GLN A 312 -21.48 12.43 5.55
N LYS A 313 -20.42 11.61 5.61
CA LYS A 313 -19.28 11.70 4.67
C LYS A 313 -19.74 11.52 3.23
N LEU A 314 -20.52 10.48 2.94
CA LEU A 314 -21.02 10.20 1.59
C LEU A 314 -21.91 11.33 1.05
N VAL A 315 -22.77 11.92 1.88
CA VAL A 315 -23.57 13.10 1.51
C VAL A 315 -22.67 14.30 1.19
N GLY A 316 -21.63 14.53 1.99
CA GLY A 316 -20.62 15.56 1.74
C GLY A 316 -19.90 15.34 0.40
N THR A 317 -19.49 14.10 0.12
CA THR A 317 -18.83 13.72 -1.13
C THR A 317 -19.74 13.89 -2.35
N ILE A 318 -20.98 13.38 -2.30
CA ILE A 318 -21.94 13.49 -3.41
C ILE A 318 -22.31 14.96 -3.67
N ARG A 319 -22.52 15.76 -2.62
CA ARG A 319 -22.79 17.20 -2.79
C ARG A 319 -21.58 17.96 -3.33
N GLY A 320 -20.37 17.60 -2.91
CA GLY A 320 -19.13 18.21 -3.40
C GLY A 320 -18.91 17.99 -4.89
N LEU A 321 -19.13 16.76 -5.38
CA LEU A 321 -19.05 16.43 -6.81
C LEU A 321 -20.21 16.99 -7.64
N ASP A 322 -21.35 17.24 -6.99
CA ASP A 322 -22.57 17.78 -7.60
C ASP A 322 -23.03 17.01 -8.88
N PRO A 323 -23.12 15.67 -8.89
CA PRO A 323 -23.55 14.95 -10.09
C PRO A 323 -25.06 15.09 -10.33
N ASP A 324 -25.49 14.87 -11.58
CA ASP A 324 -26.91 14.70 -11.93
C ASP A 324 -27.37 13.25 -11.76
N ILE A 325 -26.47 12.31 -12.02
CA ILE A 325 -26.67 10.87 -11.88
C ILE A 325 -25.44 10.27 -11.21
N ALA A 326 -25.64 9.33 -10.29
CA ALA A 326 -24.57 8.59 -9.64
C ALA A 326 -24.82 7.09 -9.67
N ALA A 327 -23.87 6.33 -10.20
CA ALA A 327 -23.77 4.88 -10.03
C ALA A 327 -23.14 4.57 -8.68
N LEU A 328 -23.69 3.62 -7.95
CA LEU A 328 -23.29 3.26 -6.59
C LEU A 328 -22.85 1.79 -6.56
N MET A 329 -21.74 1.51 -5.90
CA MET A 329 -21.23 0.19 -5.58
C MET A 329 -21.16 0.02 -4.06
N GLU A 330 -21.00 -1.22 -3.58
CA GLU A 330 -20.91 -1.53 -2.15
C GLU A 330 -22.13 -1.07 -1.33
N LEU A 331 -23.32 -1.19 -1.92
CA LEU A 331 -24.61 -0.92 -1.29
C LEU A 331 -25.21 -2.22 -0.75
N GLU A 332 -25.82 -2.18 0.43
CA GLU A 332 -26.52 -3.35 0.98
C GLU A 332 -27.69 -3.80 0.09
N ASN A 333 -27.86 -5.12 -0.05
CA ASN A 333 -28.97 -5.74 -0.77
C ASN A 333 -30.16 -6.02 0.15
N ASP A 334 -30.75 -4.94 0.66
CA ASP A 334 -31.88 -4.87 1.61
C ASP A 334 -33.20 -4.43 0.95
N GLY A 335 -33.25 -4.43 -0.38
CA GLY A 335 -34.41 -4.04 -1.17
C GLY A 335 -34.55 -2.53 -1.42
N TYR A 336 -35.79 -2.08 -1.62
CA TYR A 336 -36.10 -0.70 -2.05
C TYR A 336 -37.13 -0.01 -1.13
N GLY A 337 -37.43 -0.63 0.02
CA GLY A 337 -38.34 -0.07 1.01
C GLY A 337 -37.77 1.17 1.70
N ALA A 338 -38.61 1.87 2.46
CA ALA A 338 -38.20 3.08 3.19
C ALA A 338 -37.07 2.83 4.21
N ASP A 339 -36.98 1.59 4.72
CA ASP A 339 -35.97 1.18 5.68
C ASP A 339 -34.63 0.77 5.00
N SER A 340 -34.53 0.77 3.67
CA SER A 340 -33.28 0.40 2.98
C SER A 340 -32.19 1.47 3.10
N SER A 341 -30.93 1.04 3.13
CA SER A 341 -29.72 1.86 3.08
C SER A 341 -29.75 2.87 1.93
N LEU A 342 -30.23 2.45 0.75
CA LEU A 342 -30.43 3.31 -0.41
C LEU A 342 -31.46 4.42 -0.17
N ALA A 343 -32.61 4.07 0.40
CA ALA A 343 -33.66 5.04 0.70
C ALA A 343 -33.19 6.04 1.76
N GLN A 344 -32.45 5.59 2.77
CA GLN A 344 -31.90 6.46 3.82
C GLN A 344 -30.82 7.40 3.28
N LEU A 345 -29.92 6.94 2.40
CA LEU A 345 -28.95 7.80 1.74
C LEU A 345 -29.66 8.90 0.92
N VAL A 346 -30.67 8.53 0.13
CA VAL A 346 -31.46 9.51 -0.65
C VAL A 346 -32.23 10.48 0.26
N ALA A 347 -32.79 10.00 1.37
CA ALA A 347 -33.44 10.87 2.36
C ALA A 347 -32.43 11.88 2.96
N ALA A 348 -31.22 11.44 3.29
CA ALA A 348 -30.17 12.31 3.83
C ALA A 348 -29.70 13.36 2.80
N LEU A 349 -29.58 12.98 1.53
CA LEU A 349 -29.29 13.92 0.45
C LEU A 349 -30.40 14.98 0.31
N ASN A 350 -31.67 14.56 0.41
CA ASN A 350 -32.84 15.44 0.28
C ASN A 350 -33.13 16.29 1.51
N ALA A 351 -32.65 15.92 2.70
CA ALA A 351 -32.79 16.73 3.92
C ALA A 351 -32.18 18.15 3.78
N GLY A 352 -31.26 18.35 2.82
CA GLY A 352 -30.72 19.67 2.46
C GLY A 352 -31.46 20.37 1.31
N GLY A 353 -32.71 20.01 1.01
CA GLY A 353 -33.50 20.59 -0.09
C GLY A 353 -33.21 19.97 -1.46
N GLY A 354 -32.62 18.78 -1.50
CA GLY A 354 -32.36 18.03 -2.73
C GLY A 354 -33.60 17.41 -3.38
N THR A 355 -33.45 17.00 -4.63
CA THR A 355 -34.48 16.38 -5.50
C THR A 355 -34.09 14.96 -5.92
N TRP A 356 -33.27 14.31 -5.10
CA TRP A 356 -32.69 13.00 -5.36
C TRP A 356 -33.76 11.91 -5.33
N ARG A 357 -33.63 10.98 -6.28
CA ARG A 357 -34.42 9.75 -6.38
C ARG A 357 -33.48 8.60 -6.70
N PHE A 358 -33.94 7.38 -6.50
CA PHE A 358 -33.19 6.18 -6.89
C PHE A 358 -33.95 5.34 -7.92
N ILE A 359 -33.22 4.49 -8.63
CA ILE A 359 -33.78 3.52 -9.56
C ILE A 359 -34.14 2.25 -8.80
N ASP A 360 -35.42 1.88 -8.89
CA ASP A 360 -36.00 0.68 -8.30
C ASP A 360 -36.21 -0.39 -9.39
N ALA A 361 -35.34 -1.40 -9.43
CA ALA A 361 -35.44 -2.53 -10.36
C ALA A 361 -36.58 -3.50 -10.01
N LYS A 362 -37.33 -3.24 -8.94
CA LYS A 362 -38.40 -4.05 -8.32
C LYS A 362 -37.93 -5.34 -7.68
N GLN A 363 -37.11 -6.11 -8.37
CA GLN A 363 -36.58 -7.38 -7.87
C GLN A 363 -35.08 -7.48 -8.17
N GLY A 364 -34.37 -8.15 -7.27
CA GLY A 364 -32.95 -8.40 -7.41
C GLY A 364 -32.04 -7.24 -6.94
N PRO A 365 -30.74 -7.30 -7.28
CA PRO A 365 -30.25 -7.94 -8.50
C PRO A 365 -29.59 -9.31 -8.26
N GLY A 366 -29.81 -9.99 -7.13
CA GLY A 366 -29.33 -11.36 -6.91
C GLY A 366 -29.28 -11.73 -5.44
N PRO A 367 -28.63 -12.86 -5.06
CA PRO A 367 -28.50 -13.29 -3.68
C PRO A 367 -27.33 -12.66 -2.91
N ASP A 368 -26.35 -12.00 -3.57
CA ASP A 368 -25.24 -11.34 -2.87
C ASP A 368 -25.77 -10.28 -1.89
N THR A 369 -25.17 -10.21 -0.71
CA THR A 369 -25.44 -9.19 0.32
C THR A 369 -25.11 -7.76 -0.14
N ILE A 370 -24.26 -7.62 -1.16
CA ILE A 370 -23.87 -6.35 -1.78
C ILE A 370 -24.50 -6.26 -3.16
N ARG A 371 -24.99 -5.07 -3.52
CA ARG A 371 -25.51 -4.75 -4.86
C ARG A 371 -24.96 -3.41 -5.36
N VAL A 372 -25.30 -3.10 -6.60
CA VAL A 372 -25.15 -1.76 -7.17
C VAL A 372 -26.46 -0.97 -7.08
N GLY A 373 -26.38 0.35 -7.25
CA GLY A 373 -27.52 1.25 -7.30
C GLY A 373 -27.32 2.39 -8.28
N ILE A 374 -28.41 3.11 -8.60
CA ILE A 374 -28.35 4.38 -9.33
C ILE A 374 -29.23 5.39 -8.59
N ILE A 375 -28.67 6.57 -8.30
CA ILE A 375 -29.42 7.74 -7.83
C ILE A 375 -29.33 8.88 -8.85
N TYR A 376 -30.32 9.76 -8.88
CA TYR A 376 -30.38 10.86 -9.83
C TYR A 376 -31.17 12.06 -9.29
N ARG A 377 -30.87 13.24 -9.81
CA ARG A 377 -31.62 14.48 -9.56
C ARG A 377 -32.81 14.59 -10.51
N SER A 378 -34.01 14.57 -9.95
CA SER A 378 -35.25 14.57 -10.76
C SER A 378 -35.60 15.89 -11.44
N ASP A 379 -34.93 16.99 -11.07
CA ASP A 379 -35.00 18.29 -11.75
C ASP A 379 -34.00 18.41 -12.92
N LYS A 380 -33.14 17.40 -13.15
CA LYS A 380 -32.08 17.43 -14.17
C LYS A 380 -32.30 16.41 -15.27
N VAL A 381 -32.76 15.22 -14.90
CA VAL A 381 -32.97 14.11 -15.82
C VAL A 381 -34.23 13.34 -15.46
N THR A 382 -34.86 12.75 -16.47
CA THR A 382 -36.02 11.87 -16.30
C THR A 382 -35.66 10.46 -16.75
N PRO A 383 -35.87 9.42 -15.92
CA PRO A 383 -35.69 8.04 -16.36
C PRO A 383 -36.74 7.69 -17.43
N THR A 384 -36.31 6.97 -18.46
CA THR A 384 -37.17 6.47 -19.54
C THR A 384 -36.93 4.98 -19.76
N GLY A 385 -37.95 4.25 -20.21
CA GLY A 385 -37.89 2.79 -20.27
C GLY A 385 -37.87 2.12 -18.89
N LYS A 386 -37.78 0.79 -18.88
CA LYS A 386 -37.69 0.02 -17.63
C LYS A 386 -36.21 -0.14 -17.23
N PRO A 387 -35.88 -0.06 -15.92
CA PRO A 387 -34.58 -0.50 -15.47
C PRO A 387 -34.37 -1.98 -15.78
N ALA A 388 -33.13 -2.37 -15.99
CA ALA A 388 -32.77 -3.74 -16.34
C ALA A 388 -31.54 -4.20 -15.55
N THR A 389 -31.51 -5.48 -15.20
CA THR A 389 -30.40 -6.12 -14.49
C THR A 389 -29.97 -7.40 -15.21
N LEU A 390 -28.70 -7.76 -15.10
CA LEU A 390 -28.16 -9.01 -15.63
C LEU A 390 -27.80 -9.97 -14.49
N GLN A 391 -28.38 -11.17 -14.48
CA GLN A 391 -28.14 -12.22 -13.47
C GLN A 391 -27.59 -13.52 -14.09
N ALA A 392 -27.09 -13.45 -15.32
CA ALA A 392 -26.62 -14.63 -16.05
C ALA A 392 -25.11 -14.82 -15.88
N GLY A 393 -24.68 -16.10 -15.84
CA GLY A 393 -23.25 -16.43 -15.71
C GLY A 393 -22.70 -16.01 -14.34
N PRO A 394 -21.60 -15.24 -14.28
CA PRO A 394 -20.96 -14.87 -13.03
C PRO A 394 -21.73 -13.82 -12.22
N PHE A 395 -22.74 -13.18 -12.82
CA PHE A 395 -23.53 -12.15 -12.17
C PHE A 395 -24.53 -12.73 -11.16
N GLY A 396 -24.53 -12.20 -9.94
CA GLY A 396 -25.42 -12.59 -8.85
C GLY A 396 -24.67 -13.27 -7.70
N GLU A 397 -23.93 -14.34 -7.99
CA GLU A 397 -23.14 -15.07 -6.97
C GLU A 397 -21.72 -14.51 -6.79
N ARG A 398 -21.10 -14.00 -7.86
CA ARG A 398 -19.69 -13.60 -7.87
C ARG A 398 -19.49 -12.14 -8.22
N SER A 399 -19.84 -11.77 -9.46
CA SER A 399 -19.92 -10.38 -9.88
C SER A 399 -21.28 -9.83 -9.49
N ARG A 400 -21.36 -8.56 -9.11
CA ARG A 400 -22.62 -7.96 -8.66
C ARG A 400 -23.39 -7.66 -9.93
N SER A 401 -24.65 -8.08 -9.92
CA SER A 401 -25.51 -7.93 -11.09
C SER A 401 -25.67 -6.45 -11.45
N PRO A 402 -25.26 -6.03 -12.66
CA PRO A 402 -25.25 -4.63 -13.06
C PRO A 402 -26.68 -4.08 -13.16
N LEU A 403 -26.83 -2.77 -12.99
CA LEU A 403 -28.10 -2.06 -13.12
C LEU A 403 -28.01 -1.05 -14.26
N ALA A 404 -28.84 -1.20 -15.29
CA ALA A 404 -28.96 -0.28 -16.41
C ALA A 404 -30.26 0.52 -16.31
N GLN A 405 -30.16 1.84 -16.50
CA GLN A 405 -31.31 2.73 -16.65
C GLN A 405 -31.04 3.73 -17.76
N ALA A 406 -32.03 3.93 -18.63
CA ALA A 406 -32.00 5.01 -19.61
C ALA A 406 -32.58 6.30 -19.03
N PHE A 407 -32.01 7.43 -19.43
CA PHE A 407 -32.43 8.77 -19.03
C PHE A 407 -32.57 9.67 -20.24
N VAL A 408 -33.39 10.70 -20.10
CA VAL A 408 -33.44 11.86 -20.99
C VAL A 408 -33.20 13.13 -20.19
N ARG A 409 -32.47 14.06 -20.78
CA ARG A 409 -32.47 15.46 -20.35
C ARG A 409 -33.42 16.21 -21.26
N ASP A 410 -34.39 16.91 -20.68
CA ASP A 410 -35.40 17.67 -21.42
C ASP A 410 -36.01 16.84 -22.58
N THR A 411 -35.93 17.32 -23.81
CA THR A 411 -36.37 16.63 -25.05
C THR A 411 -35.21 16.01 -25.84
N GLY A 412 -34.05 15.82 -25.20
CA GLY A 412 -32.84 15.26 -25.80
C GLY A 412 -32.97 13.78 -26.16
N LYS A 413 -31.91 13.23 -26.77
CA LYS A 413 -31.87 11.79 -27.06
C LYS A 413 -31.63 10.99 -25.77
N PRO A 414 -32.23 9.80 -25.62
CA PRO A 414 -31.96 8.95 -24.48
C PRO A 414 -30.47 8.58 -24.42
N PHE A 415 -29.98 8.33 -23.21
CA PHE A 415 -28.68 7.74 -22.92
C PHE A 415 -28.83 6.75 -21.77
N VAL A 416 -27.98 5.73 -21.73
CA VAL A 416 -28.05 4.63 -20.76
C VAL A 416 -26.87 4.72 -19.80
N VAL A 417 -27.18 4.66 -18.50
CA VAL A 417 -26.19 4.56 -17.42
C VAL A 417 -26.24 3.15 -16.85
N VAL A 418 -25.07 2.51 -16.73
CA VAL A 418 -24.92 1.12 -16.28
C VAL A 418 -23.97 1.07 -15.09
N ALA A 419 -24.52 0.90 -13.89
CA ALA A 419 -23.72 0.69 -12.68
C ALA A 419 -23.17 -0.74 -12.67
N ASN A 420 -21.85 -0.88 -12.48
CA ASN A 420 -21.13 -2.14 -12.52
C ASN A 420 -20.26 -2.36 -11.28
N HIS A 421 -20.17 -3.60 -10.82
CA HIS A 421 -19.26 -4.00 -9.75
C HIS A 421 -18.85 -5.47 -9.90
N LEU A 422 -17.69 -5.73 -10.52
CA LEU A 422 -17.24 -7.10 -10.80
C LEU A 422 -16.66 -7.79 -9.56
N LYS A 423 -16.43 -9.11 -9.66
CA LYS A 423 -15.85 -9.92 -8.60
C LYS A 423 -14.49 -9.37 -8.14
N SER A 424 -14.34 -9.23 -6.82
CA SER A 424 -13.09 -8.78 -6.19
C SER A 424 -11.90 -9.70 -6.44
N LYS A 425 -10.68 -9.15 -6.32
CA LYS A 425 -9.40 -9.85 -6.58
C LYS A 425 -8.98 -10.85 -5.48
N GLY A 426 -9.77 -11.02 -4.41
CA GLY A 426 -9.47 -11.90 -3.28
C GLY A 426 -9.44 -13.39 -3.66
N CYS A 427 -8.45 -14.13 -3.14
CA CYS A 427 -8.10 -15.48 -3.62
C CYS A 427 -8.64 -16.66 -2.80
N SER A 428 -9.40 -16.43 -1.72
CA SER A 428 -9.73 -17.45 -0.69
C SER A 428 -10.33 -18.76 -1.23
N GLU A 429 -11.05 -18.69 -2.35
CA GLU A 429 -11.75 -19.82 -2.96
C GLU A 429 -11.47 -19.95 -4.47
N ALA A 430 -10.47 -19.22 -4.97
CA ALA A 430 -10.15 -19.16 -6.39
C ALA A 430 -9.38 -20.41 -6.84
N THR A 431 -9.82 -21.03 -7.94
CA THR A 431 -9.22 -22.26 -8.47
C THR A 431 -9.13 -22.22 -10.00
N GLY A 432 -8.32 -23.10 -10.60
CA GLY A 432 -8.18 -23.19 -12.06
C GLY A 432 -7.70 -21.87 -12.68
N LEU A 433 -8.41 -21.39 -13.71
CA LEU A 433 -8.12 -20.11 -14.38
C LEU A 433 -8.40 -18.88 -13.51
N ASP A 434 -9.18 -19.03 -12.44
CA ASP A 434 -9.44 -17.96 -11.48
C ASP A 434 -8.39 -17.89 -10.37
N ALA A 435 -7.57 -18.92 -10.17
CA ALA A 435 -6.44 -18.85 -9.27
C ALA A 435 -5.45 -17.75 -9.70
N ASP A 436 -4.65 -17.24 -8.77
CA ASP A 436 -3.61 -16.28 -9.08
C ASP A 436 -2.54 -16.92 -9.98
N GLN A 437 -2.51 -16.48 -11.23
CA GLN A 437 -1.55 -16.97 -12.23
C GLN A 437 -0.13 -16.42 -12.04
N LYS A 438 0.09 -15.59 -11.00
CA LYS A 438 1.39 -14.97 -10.68
C LYS A 438 1.93 -14.09 -11.81
N ASP A 439 1.01 -13.52 -12.60
CA ASP A 439 1.29 -12.62 -13.71
C ASP A 439 1.06 -11.14 -13.36
N GLY A 440 0.55 -10.86 -12.14
CA GLY A 440 0.21 -9.53 -11.65
C GLY A 440 -1.27 -9.15 -11.77
N ALA A 441 -2.12 -9.98 -12.38
CA ALA A 441 -3.56 -9.70 -12.52
C ALA A 441 -4.39 -10.07 -11.28
N GLY A 442 -3.82 -10.85 -10.36
CA GLY A 442 -4.51 -11.41 -9.20
C GLY A 442 -5.61 -12.42 -9.54
N CYS A 443 -6.31 -12.92 -8.52
CA CYS A 443 -7.36 -13.92 -8.72
C CYS A 443 -8.59 -13.39 -9.48
N TRP A 444 -9.40 -14.31 -9.99
CA TRP A 444 -10.66 -14.06 -10.70
C TRP A 444 -10.53 -13.26 -12.00
N ASN A 445 -9.34 -13.15 -12.58
CA ASN A 445 -9.16 -12.39 -13.83
C ASN A 445 -9.93 -13.02 -15.00
N ALA A 446 -9.99 -14.35 -15.06
CA ALA A 446 -10.77 -15.08 -16.06
C ALA A 446 -12.29 -14.87 -15.89
N LEU A 447 -12.81 -14.99 -14.66
CA LEU A 447 -14.22 -14.71 -14.37
C LEU A 447 -14.59 -13.24 -14.62
N ARG A 448 -13.71 -12.28 -14.30
CA ARG A 448 -13.92 -10.87 -14.62
C ARG A 448 -13.97 -10.65 -16.15
N LEU A 449 -13.15 -11.34 -16.94
CA LEU A 449 -13.24 -11.32 -18.41
C LEU A 449 -14.58 -11.87 -18.92
N ASP A 450 -15.05 -13.02 -18.41
CA ASP A 450 -16.37 -13.57 -18.78
C ASP A 450 -17.50 -12.60 -18.39
N SER A 451 -17.39 -11.95 -17.22
CA SER A 451 -18.34 -10.91 -16.79
C SER A 451 -18.38 -9.75 -17.79
N ALA A 452 -17.22 -9.24 -18.21
CA ALA A 452 -17.12 -8.14 -19.18
C ALA A 452 -17.73 -8.50 -20.55
N GLN A 453 -17.45 -9.71 -21.06
CA GLN A 453 -18.00 -10.21 -22.32
C GLN A 453 -19.52 -10.34 -22.29
N ARG A 454 -20.07 -10.85 -21.17
CA ARG A 454 -21.52 -10.96 -20.98
C ARG A 454 -22.20 -9.61 -20.80
N LEU A 455 -21.55 -8.68 -20.12
CA LEU A 455 -22.06 -7.31 -19.96
C LEU A 455 -22.20 -6.63 -21.33
N ASP A 456 -21.15 -6.69 -22.17
CA ASP A 456 -21.19 -6.16 -23.53
C ASP A 456 -22.29 -6.81 -24.39
N ALA A 457 -22.35 -8.15 -24.40
CA ALA A 457 -23.37 -8.89 -25.14
C ALA A 457 -24.80 -8.54 -24.68
N TRP A 458 -25.01 -8.37 -23.37
CA TRP A 458 -26.30 -7.97 -22.82
C TRP A 458 -26.69 -6.55 -23.24
N LEU A 459 -25.78 -5.58 -23.19
CA LEU A 459 -26.09 -4.21 -23.59
C LEU A 459 -26.45 -4.08 -25.07
N LYS A 460 -25.88 -4.93 -25.94
CA LYS A 460 -26.25 -5.04 -27.36
C LYS A 460 -27.70 -5.49 -27.59
N THR A 461 -28.37 -6.06 -26.60
CA THR A 461 -29.79 -6.46 -26.69
C THR A 461 -30.77 -5.31 -26.45
N ASP A 462 -30.28 -4.09 -26.17
CA ASP A 462 -31.08 -2.93 -25.74
C ASP A 462 -31.98 -3.28 -24.54
N PRO A 463 -31.39 -3.62 -23.37
CA PRO A 463 -32.14 -4.13 -22.24
C PRO A 463 -33.14 -3.10 -21.67
N THR A 464 -32.91 -1.81 -21.91
CA THR A 464 -33.82 -0.72 -21.51
C THR A 464 -34.95 -0.47 -22.52
N ARG A 465 -34.85 -1.04 -23.73
CA ARG A 465 -35.78 -0.88 -24.87
C ARG A 465 -35.94 0.57 -25.32
N THR A 466 -34.87 1.35 -25.26
CA THR A 466 -34.87 2.77 -25.63
C THR A 466 -34.21 3.05 -26.97
N ARG A 467 -33.58 2.03 -27.59
CA ARG A 467 -32.82 2.12 -28.84
C ARG A 467 -31.70 3.16 -28.80
N SER A 468 -31.25 3.53 -27.60
CA SER A 468 -30.11 4.42 -27.42
C SER A 468 -28.82 3.69 -27.75
N ASP A 469 -27.99 4.29 -28.61
CA ASP A 469 -26.60 3.87 -28.80
C ASP A 469 -25.64 4.58 -27.82
N ARG A 470 -26.12 5.56 -27.05
CA ARG A 470 -25.36 6.32 -26.06
C ARG A 470 -25.39 5.58 -24.74
N VAL A 471 -24.30 4.91 -24.39
CA VAL A 471 -24.21 4.07 -23.19
C VAL A 471 -22.91 4.35 -22.45
N VAL A 472 -22.97 4.48 -21.13
CA VAL A 472 -21.82 4.44 -20.24
C VAL A 472 -21.96 3.27 -19.28
N MET A 473 -20.93 2.43 -19.20
CA MET A 473 -20.74 1.50 -18.09
C MET A 473 -19.66 2.07 -17.17
N LEU A 474 -19.96 2.15 -15.88
CA LEU A 474 -19.08 2.76 -14.91
C LEU A 474 -19.20 2.12 -13.54
N GLY A 475 -18.12 2.23 -12.77
CA GLY A 475 -17.99 1.67 -11.42
C GLY A 475 -16.78 0.75 -11.31
N ASP A 476 -16.80 -0.13 -10.31
CA ASP A 476 -15.66 -0.95 -9.92
C ASP A 476 -15.56 -2.22 -10.79
N PHE A 477 -14.60 -2.25 -11.72
CA PHE A 477 -14.33 -3.45 -12.53
C PHE A 477 -13.44 -4.46 -11.80
N ASN A 478 -12.94 -4.09 -10.61
CA ASN A 478 -11.98 -4.85 -9.82
C ASN A 478 -10.78 -5.28 -10.67
N ALA A 479 -10.42 -4.50 -11.68
CA ALA A 479 -9.39 -4.81 -12.66
C ALA A 479 -8.65 -3.53 -13.08
N TYR A 480 -7.33 -3.60 -13.14
CA TYR A 480 -6.51 -2.50 -13.61
C TYR A 480 -6.56 -2.37 -15.15
N ALA A 481 -6.19 -1.22 -15.70
CA ALA A 481 -6.47 -0.86 -17.10
C ALA A 481 -5.89 -1.80 -18.17
N MET A 482 -4.84 -2.58 -17.85
CA MET A 482 -4.21 -3.53 -18.76
C MET A 482 -4.57 -4.99 -18.47
N GLU A 483 -5.39 -5.24 -17.45
CA GLU A 483 -5.94 -6.56 -17.17
C GLU A 483 -7.01 -6.96 -18.19
N ALA A 484 -7.23 -8.27 -18.33
CA ALA A 484 -8.04 -8.86 -19.39
C ALA A 484 -9.44 -8.24 -19.58
N PRO A 485 -10.27 -8.02 -18.53
CA PRO A 485 -11.63 -7.51 -18.72
C PRO A 485 -11.69 -6.11 -19.34
N VAL A 486 -10.91 -5.16 -18.81
CA VAL A 486 -10.90 -3.76 -19.28
C VAL A 486 -10.23 -3.67 -20.65
N ARG A 487 -9.12 -4.40 -20.85
CA ARG A 487 -8.43 -4.46 -22.13
C ARG A 487 -9.32 -5.02 -23.24
N TRP A 488 -10.05 -6.11 -22.96
CA TRP A 488 -10.97 -6.70 -23.93
C TRP A 488 -12.13 -5.75 -24.27
N LEU A 489 -12.73 -5.09 -23.27
CA LEU A 489 -13.80 -4.11 -23.53
C LEU A 489 -13.34 -2.97 -24.46
N ARG A 490 -12.11 -2.50 -24.26
CA ARG A 490 -11.52 -1.42 -25.06
C ARG A 490 -11.09 -1.89 -26.45
N ASP A 491 -10.28 -2.92 -26.51
CA ASP A 491 -9.54 -3.30 -27.72
C ASP A 491 -10.35 -4.24 -28.64
N ASP A 492 -11.21 -5.09 -28.08
CA ASP A 492 -12.00 -6.07 -28.83
C ASP A 492 -13.47 -5.67 -28.97
N ALA A 493 -14.09 -5.12 -27.92
CA ALA A 493 -15.50 -4.72 -27.96
C ALA A 493 -15.73 -3.25 -28.39
N GLY A 494 -14.66 -2.45 -28.46
CA GLY A 494 -14.69 -1.09 -29.02
C GLY A 494 -15.24 -0.01 -28.08
N TRP A 495 -15.27 -0.27 -26.76
CA TRP A 495 -15.60 0.75 -25.77
C TRP A 495 -14.46 1.77 -25.61
N VAL A 496 -14.82 3.02 -25.34
CA VAL A 496 -13.87 4.13 -25.21
C VAL A 496 -13.67 4.46 -23.73
N ASP A 497 -12.44 4.36 -23.25
CA ASP A 497 -12.06 4.83 -21.90
C ASP A 497 -12.23 6.35 -21.79
N ALA A 498 -13.10 6.80 -20.87
CA ALA A 498 -13.43 8.20 -20.69
C ALA A 498 -12.22 9.06 -20.25
N PHE A 499 -11.34 8.53 -19.40
CA PHE A 499 -10.16 9.26 -18.92
C PHE A 499 -9.14 9.44 -20.05
N LYS A 500 -8.93 8.38 -20.85
CA LYS A 500 -8.11 8.47 -22.05
C LYS A 500 -8.69 9.46 -23.06
N GLN A 501 -10.00 9.43 -23.28
CA GLN A 501 -10.70 10.36 -24.17
C GLN A 501 -10.61 11.81 -23.70
N ALA A 502 -10.59 12.04 -22.38
CA ALA A 502 -10.42 13.36 -21.77
C ALA A 502 -8.95 13.82 -21.66
N GLY A 503 -7.99 12.97 -22.06
CA GLY A 503 -6.56 13.30 -21.99
C GLY A 503 -5.98 13.27 -20.58
N ILE A 504 -6.58 12.53 -19.66
CA ILE A 504 -6.06 12.36 -18.30
C ILE A 504 -4.91 11.35 -18.34
N GLU A 505 -3.73 11.82 -17.96
CA GLU A 505 -2.54 10.99 -17.81
C GLU A 505 -2.54 10.33 -16.43
N HIS A 506 -2.25 9.04 -16.38
CA HIS A 506 -2.11 8.29 -15.13
C HIS A 506 -3.27 8.45 -14.12
N PRO A 507 -4.54 8.27 -14.52
CA PRO A 507 -5.65 8.24 -13.56
C PRO A 507 -5.50 7.06 -12.58
N TYR A 508 -6.00 7.24 -11.37
CA TYR A 508 -6.01 6.24 -10.32
C TYR A 508 -7.20 6.45 -9.37
N SER A 509 -7.82 5.34 -8.96
CA SER A 509 -8.92 5.36 -8.01
C SER A 509 -8.63 4.59 -6.73
N TYR A 510 -7.48 3.90 -6.66
CA TYR A 510 -7.17 2.96 -5.59
C TYR A 510 -5.66 2.88 -5.34
N VAL A 511 -5.27 2.76 -4.07
CA VAL A 511 -3.88 2.50 -3.65
C VAL A 511 -3.86 1.21 -2.83
N TYR A 512 -3.06 0.23 -3.28
CA TYR A 512 -2.93 -1.07 -2.62
C TYR A 512 -1.47 -1.42 -2.42
N SER A 513 -1.07 -1.71 -1.18
CA SER A 513 0.33 -2.02 -0.82
C SER A 513 1.32 -0.99 -1.36
N GLY A 514 0.92 0.28 -1.32
CA GLY A 514 1.69 1.42 -1.80
C GLY A 514 1.76 1.61 -3.32
N LEU A 515 1.02 0.82 -4.10
CA LEU A 515 0.96 0.91 -5.55
C LEU A 515 -0.37 1.55 -5.98
N SER A 516 -0.29 2.54 -6.86
CA SER A 516 -1.46 3.27 -7.36
C SER A 516 -1.95 2.70 -8.68
N GLY A 517 -3.26 2.62 -8.86
CA GLY A 517 -3.90 2.26 -10.12
C GLY A 517 -5.40 2.51 -10.06
N ARG A 518 -6.13 2.13 -11.12
CA ARG A 518 -7.58 2.33 -11.15
C ARG A 518 -8.32 1.01 -11.17
N LEU A 519 -9.27 0.86 -10.25
CA LEU A 519 -10.26 -0.24 -10.27
C LEU A 519 -11.62 0.27 -10.77
N ASP A 520 -11.86 1.57 -10.61
CA ASP A 520 -13.05 2.25 -11.09
C ASP A 520 -12.81 2.78 -12.49
N HIS A 521 -13.66 2.35 -13.43
CA HIS A 521 -13.55 2.74 -14.83
C HIS A 521 -14.84 3.40 -15.29
N ALA A 522 -14.72 4.20 -16.34
CA ALA A 522 -15.83 4.70 -17.13
C ALA A 522 -15.58 4.39 -18.61
N LEU A 523 -16.37 3.46 -19.16
CA LEU A 523 -16.26 3.01 -20.53
C LEU A 523 -17.50 3.45 -21.31
N LEU A 524 -17.26 4.17 -22.41
CA LEU A 524 -18.28 4.87 -23.20
C LEU A 524 -18.50 4.16 -24.53
N SER A 525 -19.75 4.08 -24.97
CA SER A 525 -20.03 3.74 -26.36
C SER A 525 -19.43 4.81 -27.29
N PRO A 526 -19.05 4.46 -28.54
CA PRO A 526 -18.48 5.44 -29.48
C PRO A 526 -19.36 6.67 -29.74
N SER A 527 -20.69 6.56 -29.62
CA SER A 527 -21.60 7.70 -29.80
C SER A 527 -21.62 8.62 -28.58
N LEU A 528 -21.53 8.06 -27.37
CA LEU A 528 -21.47 8.84 -26.13
C LEU A 528 -20.10 9.48 -25.92
N ALA A 529 -19.01 8.83 -26.32
CA ALA A 529 -17.65 9.36 -26.23
C ALA A 529 -17.51 10.73 -26.92
N LYS A 530 -18.23 10.96 -28.02
CA LYS A 530 -18.26 12.25 -28.75
C LYS A 530 -18.93 13.38 -27.94
N GLN A 531 -19.74 13.03 -26.96
CA GLN A 531 -20.43 13.98 -26.09
C GLN A 531 -19.62 14.30 -24.82
N LEU A 532 -18.52 13.58 -24.55
CA LEU A 532 -17.69 13.82 -23.38
C LEU A 532 -17.06 15.22 -23.46
N ARG A 533 -17.05 15.92 -22.33
CA ARG A 533 -16.48 17.27 -22.15
C ARG A 533 -15.47 17.35 -21.01
N GLY A 534 -15.46 16.38 -20.12
CA GLY A 534 -14.44 16.23 -19.09
C GLY A 534 -14.62 14.94 -18.31
N ALA A 535 -13.51 14.45 -17.76
CA ALA A 535 -13.48 13.36 -16.81
C ALA A 535 -12.49 13.73 -15.70
N ALA A 536 -12.82 13.39 -14.46
CA ALA A 536 -11.95 13.62 -13.32
C ALA A 536 -12.18 12.55 -12.24
N GLU A 537 -11.13 12.23 -11.49
CA GLU A 537 -11.21 11.55 -10.20
C GLU A 537 -11.03 12.60 -9.10
N TRP A 538 -11.75 12.46 -7.99
CA TRP A 538 -11.53 13.30 -6.82
C TRP A 538 -10.73 12.52 -5.78
N HIS A 539 -9.44 12.83 -5.65
CA HIS A 539 -8.51 12.13 -4.76
C HIS A 539 -8.72 12.46 -3.27
N ILE A 540 -9.85 12.03 -2.74
CA ILE A 540 -10.25 12.22 -1.35
C ILE A 540 -10.19 10.94 -0.52
N ASN A 541 -9.99 9.78 -1.15
CA ASN A 541 -10.14 8.47 -0.54
C ASN A 541 -8.87 7.64 -0.66
N ALA A 542 -8.42 7.33 -1.87
CA ALA A 542 -7.35 6.36 -2.11
C ALA A 542 -6.02 6.75 -1.44
N ASP A 543 -5.76 8.05 -1.32
CA ASP A 543 -4.56 8.58 -0.70
C ASP A 543 -4.65 8.68 0.84
N GLU A 544 -5.85 8.66 1.43
CA GLU A 544 -6.05 8.88 2.87
C GLU A 544 -5.85 7.58 3.68
N GLN A 545 -5.41 7.72 4.93
CA GLN A 545 -5.28 6.57 5.83
C GLN A 545 -6.66 5.99 6.21
N ASP A 546 -6.72 4.69 6.44
CA ASP A 546 -7.91 3.99 6.94
C ASP A 546 -8.49 4.63 8.21
N ALA A 547 -7.64 5.10 9.12
CA ALA A 547 -8.04 5.77 10.37
C ALA A 547 -8.76 7.11 10.15
N GLN A 548 -8.76 7.66 8.92
CA GLN A 548 -9.55 8.85 8.56
C GLN A 548 -10.98 8.51 8.11
N GLY A 549 -11.30 7.21 8.01
CA GLY A 549 -12.59 6.68 7.58
C GLY A 549 -13.73 7.01 8.53
N TYR A 550 -14.94 6.57 8.19
CA TYR A 550 -16.15 6.87 8.98
C TYR A 550 -16.13 6.30 10.41
N ALA A 551 -15.27 5.31 10.68
CA ALA A 551 -15.19 4.66 11.99
C ALA A 551 -14.56 5.55 13.07
N ASP A 552 -13.52 6.29 12.70
CA ASP A 552 -12.64 7.03 13.64
C ASP A 552 -12.35 8.48 13.21
N GLY A 553 -12.60 8.82 11.95
CA GLY A 553 -12.31 10.13 11.36
C GLY A 553 -13.42 11.15 11.53
N ASP A 554 -13.17 12.37 11.05
CA ASP A 554 -14.14 13.47 11.08
C ASP A 554 -15.26 13.25 10.06
N PRO A 555 -16.53 13.07 10.48
CA PRO A 555 -17.65 12.86 9.56
C PRO A 555 -18.08 14.14 8.83
N ALA A 556 -17.61 15.31 9.24
CA ALA A 556 -17.97 16.58 8.62
C ALA A 556 -17.22 16.88 7.31
N VAL A 557 -16.18 16.10 6.99
CA VAL A 557 -15.37 16.27 5.79
C VAL A 557 -15.48 15.05 4.85
N PRO A 558 -15.41 15.23 3.53
CA PRO A 558 -15.61 14.14 2.57
C PRO A 558 -14.44 13.15 2.49
N PHE A 559 -13.27 13.51 3.04
CA PHE A 559 -12.05 12.70 2.97
C PHE A 559 -12.23 11.32 3.64
N ARG A 560 -11.74 10.28 2.98
CA ARG A 560 -11.89 8.85 3.33
C ARG A 560 -13.36 8.50 3.59
N SER A 561 -14.25 8.92 2.69
CA SER A 561 -15.65 8.43 2.67
C SER A 561 -15.77 7.03 2.08
N SER A 562 -14.74 6.60 1.34
CA SER A 562 -14.55 5.25 0.81
C SER A 562 -13.05 4.96 0.75
N ASP A 563 -12.68 3.74 0.40
CA ASP A 563 -11.34 3.30 0.01
C ASP A 563 -11.05 3.52 -1.49
N HIS A 564 -12.06 3.88 -2.28
CA HIS A 564 -11.93 4.24 -3.69
C HIS A 564 -12.23 5.72 -3.93
N ASP A 565 -11.46 6.39 -4.79
CA ASP A 565 -11.79 7.74 -5.24
C ASP A 565 -13.02 7.73 -6.15
N PRO A 566 -13.99 8.65 -5.96
CA PRO A 566 -15.11 8.78 -6.88
C PRO A 566 -14.68 9.46 -8.17
N LEU A 567 -15.32 9.08 -9.27
CA LEU A 567 -15.14 9.70 -10.59
C LEU A 567 -16.33 10.57 -10.98
N LEU A 568 -16.07 11.57 -11.84
CA LEU A 568 -17.05 12.49 -12.38
C LEU A 568 -16.81 12.69 -13.88
N LEU A 569 -17.87 12.53 -14.67
CA LEU A 569 -17.89 12.73 -16.11
C LEU A 569 -18.86 13.84 -16.45
N GLY A 570 -18.50 14.67 -17.43
CA GLY A 570 -19.36 15.74 -17.94
C GLY A 570 -19.66 15.55 -19.43
N PHE A 571 -20.92 15.72 -19.82
CA PHE A 571 -21.40 15.47 -21.18
C PHE A 571 -22.32 16.57 -21.71
N ASP A 572 -22.31 16.80 -23.02
CA ASP A 572 -23.35 17.56 -23.71
C ASP A 572 -24.43 16.61 -24.25
N LEU A 573 -25.54 16.46 -23.51
CA LEU A 573 -26.61 15.49 -23.82
C LEU A 573 -27.96 16.13 -24.15
#